data_AF-A0A212RFA8-F1
#
_entry.id   AF-A0A212RFA8-F1
#
_cell.length_a   1.000
_cell.length_b   1.000
_cell.length_c   1.000
_cell.angle_alpha   90.00
_cell.angle_beta   90.00
_cell.angle_gamma   90.00
#
_symmetry.space_group_name_H-M   'P 1'
#
loop_
_entity.id
_entity.type
_entity.pdbx_description
1 polymer ?
#
loop_
_entity_poly.entity_id
_entity_poly.type
_entity_poly.pdbx_seq_one_letter_code
_entity_poly.pdbx_strand_id
1 'polypeptide(L)'
;ALKGDAEKGKELFLGTCASCHGADAKGLPGLGQDLTTSAFVRQQTDAQLLEFIKKGRPATDPANTTGVDMPPKGGNPALTDQDLADIIAFIRTFNPHQP
;
A
#
# COMPACT_ATOMS: atom_id res chain seq x y z
N ALA A 1 -4.62 3.44 -16.51
CA ALA A 1 -4.58 3.51 -15.04
C ALA A 1 -5.04 4.91 -14.62
N LEU A 2 -5.70 5.06 -13.47
CA LEU A 2 -5.96 6.37 -12.89
C LEU A 2 -4.63 7.08 -12.67
N LYS A 3 -4.56 8.38 -13.00
CA LYS A 3 -3.37 9.19 -12.73
C LYS A 3 -3.44 9.62 -11.27
N GLY A 4 -2.51 9.16 -10.46
CA GLY A 4 -2.43 9.54 -9.04
C GLY A 4 -1.65 10.85 -8.82
N ASP A 5 -1.95 11.52 -7.73
CA ASP A 5 -1.21 12.65 -7.18
C ASP A 5 -0.39 12.21 -5.95
N ALA A 6 0.94 12.28 -6.04
CA ALA A 6 1.82 11.82 -4.98
C ALA A 6 1.81 12.70 -3.72
N GLU A 7 1.50 14.00 -3.83
CA GLU A 7 1.44 14.89 -2.67
C GLU A 7 0.18 14.57 -1.85
N LYS A 8 -0.97 14.48 -2.51
CA LYS A 8 -2.22 14.02 -1.88
C LYS A 8 -2.10 12.59 -1.36
N GLY A 9 -1.43 11.73 -2.12
CA GLY A 9 -1.15 10.34 -1.75
C GLY A 9 -0.37 10.22 -0.45
N LYS A 10 0.60 11.10 -0.20
CA LYS A 10 1.37 11.15 1.04
C LYS A 10 0.48 11.45 2.25
N GLU A 11 -0.40 12.44 2.15
CA GLU A 11 -1.33 12.79 3.23
C GLU A 11 -2.26 11.61 3.57
N LEU A 12 -2.84 10.99 2.55
CA LEU A 12 -3.71 9.83 2.70
C LEU A 12 -2.96 8.61 3.29
N PHE A 13 -1.73 8.38 2.83
CA PHE A 13 -0.87 7.31 3.37
C PHE A 13 -0.58 7.53 4.85
N LEU A 14 -0.24 8.77 5.26
CA LEU A 14 0.01 9.10 6.66
C LEU A 14 -1.24 8.92 7.53
N GLY A 15 -2.43 9.22 6.99
CA GLY A 15 -3.69 9.08 7.71
C GLY A 15 -4.21 7.64 7.82
N THR A 16 -3.89 6.75 6.87
CA THR A 16 -4.48 5.40 6.81
C THR A 16 -3.47 4.26 6.91
N CYS A 17 -2.30 4.39 6.28
CA CYS A 17 -1.37 3.28 6.07
C CYS A 17 -0.19 3.29 7.03
N ALA A 18 0.25 4.49 7.46
CA ALA A 18 1.45 4.68 8.26
C ALA A 18 1.38 4.07 9.66
N SER A 19 0.19 3.82 10.22
CA SER A 19 0.04 3.15 11.51
C SER A 19 0.60 1.72 11.52
N CYS A 20 0.62 1.07 10.36
CA CYS A 20 1.18 -0.28 10.20
C CYS A 20 2.50 -0.26 9.42
N HIS A 21 2.57 0.53 8.34
CA HIS A 21 3.73 0.57 7.45
C HIS A 21 4.79 1.62 7.85
N GLY A 22 4.58 2.35 8.94
CA GLY A 22 5.47 3.42 9.40
C GLY A 22 5.30 4.72 8.60
N ALA A 23 5.59 5.86 9.22
CA ALA A 23 5.51 7.17 8.57
C ALA A 23 6.55 7.35 7.44
N ASP A 24 7.66 6.60 7.50
CA ASP A 24 8.69 6.53 6.46
C ASP A 24 8.52 5.33 5.53
N ALA A 25 7.38 4.62 5.62
CA ALA A 25 7.05 3.45 4.82
C ALA A 25 7.99 2.24 4.98
N LYS A 26 8.86 2.22 6.01
CA LYS A 26 9.82 1.12 6.26
C LYS A 26 9.24 -0.08 7.02
N GLY A 27 7.95 -0.04 7.33
CA GLY A 27 7.28 -1.09 8.09
C GLY A 27 7.53 -0.98 9.59
N LEU A 28 6.85 -1.86 10.32
CA LEU A 28 6.98 -2.02 11.76
C LEU A 28 7.15 -3.52 12.06
N PRO A 29 8.14 -3.94 12.87
CA PRO A 29 8.37 -5.35 13.18
C PRO A 29 7.10 -6.04 13.69
N GLY A 30 6.73 -7.15 13.06
CA GLY A 30 5.54 -7.94 13.44
C GLY A 30 4.20 -7.31 13.06
N LEU A 31 4.18 -6.22 12.27
CA LEU A 31 2.95 -5.53 11.86
C LEU A 31 2.89 -5.30 10.35
N GLY A 32 3.44 -4.19 9.85
CA GLY A 32 3.44 -3.85 8.43
C GLY A 32 4.80 -4.08 7.78
N GLN A 33 4.78 -4.49 6.51
CA GLN A 33 5.98 -4.72 5.69
C GLN A 33 6.66 -3.42 5.28
N ASP A 34 7.98 -3.48 5.03
CA ASP A 34 8.74 -2.40 4.40
C ASP A 34 8.32 -2.22 2.94
N LEU A 35 7.74 -1.06 2.62
CA LEU A 35 7.30 -0.72 1.27
C LEU A 35 8.40 -0.09 0.43
N THR A 36 9.50 0.38 1.03
CA THR A 36 10.61 1.04 0.32
C THR A 36 11.48 0.05 -0.45
N THR A 37 11.58 -1.19 0.05
CA THR A 37 12.40 -2.25 -0.58
C THR A 37 11.57 -3.41 -1.15
N SER A 38 10.25 -3.39 -0.94
CA SER A 38 9.33 -4.47 -1.32
C SER A 38 9.43 -4.86 -2.80
N ALA A 39 9.83 -6.11 -3.05
CA ALA A 39 9.83 -6.69 -4.40
C ALA A 39 8.40 -6.88 -4.93
N PHE A 40 7.44 -7.19 -4.05
CA PHE A 40 6.03 -7.30 -4.42
C PHE A 40 5.52 -5.99 -5.01
N VAL A 41 5.77 -4.86 -4.34
CA VAL A 41 5.38 -3.53 -4.85
C VAL A 41 6.02 -3.25 -6.20
N ARG A 42 7.31 -3.56 -6.38
CA ARG A 42 8.04 -3.34 -7.64
C ARG A 42 7.47 -4.12 -8.81
N GLN A 43 7.10 -5.37 -8.60
CA GLN A 43 6.65 -6.27 -9.67
C GLN A 43 5.19 -6.04 -10.08
N GLN A 44 4.38 -5.42 -9.22
CA GLN A 44 2.99 -5.13 -9.55
C GLN A 44 2.88 -3.82 -10.32
N THR A 45 2.02 -3.79 -11.34
CA THR A 45 1.52 -2.56 -11.97
C THR A 45 0.63 -1.78 -11.00
N ASP A 46 0.37 -0.51 -11.29
CA ASP A 46 -0.50 0.32 -10.44
C ASP A 46 -1.93 -0.21 -10.37
N ALA A 47 -2.44 -0.81 -11.45
CA ALA A 47 -3.76 -1.44 -11.46
C ALA A 47 -3.81 -2.68 -10.55
N GLN A 48 -2.74 -3.48 -10.54
CA GLN A 48 -2.65 -4.64 -9.65
C GLN A 48 -2.51 -4.22 -8.19
N LEU A 49 -1.74 -3.18 -7.88
CA LEU A 49 -1.66 -2.64 -6.52
C LEU A 49 -3.00 -2.05 -6.07
N LEU A 50 -3.73 -1.37 -6.95
CA LEU A 50 -5.05 -0.85 -6.65
C LEU A 50 -6.01 -1.98 -6.22
N GLU A 51 -6.10 -3.04 -7.01
CA GLU A 51 -6.96 -4.18 -6.69
C GLU A 51 -6.47 -4.93 -5.43
N PHE A 52 -5.16 -5.06 -5.25
CA PHE A 52 -4.59 -5.64 -4.04
C PHE A 52 -4.96 -4.84 -2.79
N ILE A 53 -4.82 -3.51 -2.81
CA ILE A 53 -5.14 -2.65 -1.67
C ILE A 53 -6.65 -2.67 -1.41
N LYS A 54 -7.49 -2.66 -2.45
CA LYS A 54 -8.95 -2.78 -2.31
C LYS A 54 -9.36 -4.07 -1.60
N LYS A 55 -8.69 -5.18 -1.90
CA LYS A 55 -8.99 -6.48 -1.31
C LYS A 55 -8.33 -6.69 0.06
N GLY A 56 -7.14 -6.14 0.26
CA GLY A 56 -6.28 -6.48 1.39
C GLY A 56 -5.69 -7.91 1.27
N ARG A 57 -5.02 -8.36 2.34
CA ARG A 57 -4.49 -9.71 2.48
C ARG A 57 -4.75 -10.21 3.91
N PRO A 58 -5.64 -11.20 4.11
CA PRO A 58 -5.87 -11.75 5.44
C PRO A 58 -4.65 -12.53 5.95
N ALA A 59 -4.55 -12.73 7.26
CA ALA A 59 -3.51 -13.49 7.95
C ALA A 59 -3.52 -14.98 7.56
N THR A 60 -4.69 -15.49 7.14
CA THR A 60 -4.85 -16.86 6.64
C THR A 60 -4.39 -17.05 5.19
N ASP A 61 -4.05 -15.96 4.48
CA ASP A 61 -3.52 -16.06 3.12
C ASP A 61 -2.13 -16.72 3.15
N PRO A 62 -1.87 -17.78 2.36
CA PRO A 62 -0.57 -18.45 2.34
C PRO A 62 0.62 -17.54 1.96
N ALA A 63 0.36 -16.43 1.27
CA ALA A 63 1.37 -15.43 0.92
C ALA A 63 1.49 -14.30 1.96
N ASN A 64 0.76 -14.37 3.08
CA ASN A 64 0.95 -13.47 4.21
C ASN A 64 2.18 -13.92 5.02
N THR A 65 3.15 -13.02 5.14
CA THR A 65 4.42 -13.30 5.84
C THR A 65 4.49 -12.67 7.23
N THR A 66 3.51 -11.84 7.61
CA THR A 66 3.48 -11.16 8.92
C THR A 66 2.59 -11.89 9.93
N GLY A 67 1.63 -12.70 9.46
CA GLY A 67 0.59 -13.28 10.31
C GLY A 67 -0.45 -12.25 10.77
N VAL A 68 -0.42 -11.03 10.20
CA VAL A 68 -1.34 -9.93 10.52
C VAL A 68 -2.19 -9.62 9.29
N ASP A 69 -3.48 -9.39 9.52
CA ASP A 69 -4.38 -8.91 8.48
C ASP A 69 -3.92 -7.56 7.92
N MET A 70 -3.77 -7.48 6.60
CA MET A 70 -3.84 -6.22 5.87
C MET A 70 -5.30 -6.03 5.44
N PRO A 71 -6.11 -5.22 6.14
CA PRO A 71 -7.53 -5.08 5.82
C PRO A 71 -7.75 -4.39 4.46
N PRO A 72 -8.91 -4.64 3.81
CA PRO A 72 -9.36 -3.89 2.64
C PRO A 72 -9.18 -2.38 2.83
N LYS A 73 -8.54 -1.71 1.87
CA LYS A 73 -8.26 -0.27 1.87
C LYS A 73 -7.56 0.24 3.13
N GLY A 74 -6.72 -0.59 3.76
CA GLY A 74 -6.06 -0.23 5.02
C GLY A 74 -7.03 -0.02 6.19
N GLY A 75 -8.24 -0.59 6.11
CA GLY A 75 -9.28 -0.43 7.13
C GLY A 75 -10.11 0.84 6.96
N ASN A 76 -9.90 1.61 5.89
CA ASN A 76 -10.65 2.83 5.61
C ASN A 76 -11.61 2.62 4.41
N PRO A 77 -12.88 2.24 4.65
CA PRO A 77 -13.82 1.95 3.56
C PRO A 77 -14.17 3.18 2.72
N ALA A 78 -13.93 4.40 3.24
CA ALA A 78 -14.24 5.66 2.57
C ALA A 78 -13.25 6.01 1.44
N LEU A 79 -12.07 5.37 1.39
CA LEU A 79 -11.11 5.63 0.32
C LEU A 79 -11.69 5.23 -1.04
N THR A 80 -11.65 6.17 -1.98
CA THR A 80 -12.07 5.95 -3.37
C THR A 80 -10.94 5.30 -4.18
N ASP A 81 -11.26 4.79 -5.38
CA ASP A 81 -10.22 4.28 -6.28
C ASP A 81 -9.21 5.37 -6.68
N GLN A 82 -9.63 6.65 -6.71
CA GLN A 82 -8.72 7.78 -6.92
C GLN A 82 -7.80 8.01 -5.72
N ASP A 83 -8.31 7.94 -4.49
CA ASP A 83 -7.48 8.10 -3.28
C ASP A 83 -6.42 6.98 -3.19
N LEU A 84 -6.80 5.76 -3.56
CA LEU A 84 -5.85 4.65 -3.65
C LEU A 84 -4.83 4.85 -4.77
N ALA A 85 -5.23 5.40 -5.92
CA ALA A 85 -4.31 5.75 -6.99
C ALA A 85 -3.31 6.84 -6.56
N ASP A 86 -3.76 7.83 -5.78
CA ASP A 86 -2.91 8.86 -5.18
C ASP A 86 -1.88 8.23 -4.21
N ILE A 87 -2.33 7.34 -3.30
CA ILE A 87 -1.44 6.60 -2.39
C ILE A 87 -0.41 5.76 -3.18
N ILE A 88 -0.83 5.08 -4.25
CA ILE A 88 0.08 4.30 -5.11
C ILE A 88 1.10 5.23 -5.76
N ALA A 89 0.69 6.39 -6.28
CA ALA A 89 1.60 7.38 -6.85
C ALA A 89 2.64 7.84 -5.82
N PHE A 90 2.25 8.06 -4.56
CA PHE A 90 3.19 8.34 -3.48
C PHE A 90 4.18 7.19 -3.27
N ILE A 91 3.70 5.94 -3.19
CA ILE A 91 4.57 4.76 -3.04
C ILE A 91 5.59 4.67 -4.18
N ARG A 92 5.19 5.00 -5.41
CA ARG A 92 6.09 5.00 -6.58
C ARG A 92 7.23 6.00 -6.48
N THR A 93 7.11 7.07 -5.68
CA THR A 93 8.20 8.06 -5.51
C THR A 93 9.45 7.45 -4.88
N PHE A 94 9.28 6.40 -4.06
CA PHE A 94 10.39 5.71 -3.40
C PHE A 94 10.50 4.23 -3.78
N ASN A 95 9.49 3.65 -4.43
CA ASN A 95 9.52 2.28 -4.92
C ASN A 95 8.89 2.14 -6.32
N PRO A 96 9.61 2.55 -7.38
CA PRO A 96 9.10 2.57 -8.75
C PRO A 96 8.80 1.16 -9.28
N HIS A 97 7.79 1.05 -10.15
CA HIS A 97 7.49 -0.21 -10.83
C HIS A 97 8.68 -0.64 -11.70
N GLN A 98 9.07 -1.91 -11.58
CA GLN A 98 10.02 -2.55 -12.46
C GLN A 98 9.26 -3.53 -13.37
N PRO A 99 9.23 -3.29 -14.68
CA PRO A 99 8.63 -4.21 -15.64
C PRO A 99 9.45 -5.51 -15.80
#